data_AF-A0A9N9T1G0-F1
#
_entry.id   AF-A0A9N9T1G0-F1
#
_cell.length_a   1.000
_cell.length_b   1.000
_cell.length_c   1.000
_cell.angle_alpha   90.00
_cell.angle_beta   90.00
_cell.angle_gamma   90.00
#
_symmetry.space_group_name_H-M   'P 1'
#
loop_
_entity.id
_entity.type
_entity.pdbx_description
1 polymer ?
#
loop_
_entity_poly.entity_id
_entity_poly.type
_entity_poly.pdbx_seq_one_letter_code
_entity_poly.pdbx_strand_id
1 'polypeptide(L)'
;MDLGQTTIDPNARVSVDNSSAVIIFEPNVERQMEFACSGLGNTEYNGFAGQFIVNYDVNRTNEGGEVFYQDNFFFISFAPQTLDPIPKHMVFLLDTSGSMEGFKITQLKDAMSQILPQLNENDIFTIIQFELYVFDWNINKTKKGVFDNMDIEYMPPPYGRLAETLTSYTPSIMEASKENIETMKTVVDNFNAVGGTNVLAALEVGLMAVSSAQKKHPNKYLPIIVLLSDGKPDTRSSVADNITYIDEVITTLNQASYKTPIYSLSFGDVPMEYRNFLISLSDHNFGKEHKVFVDFDSSQYIQKFYETISVPLLSNVAVNNLPPSAQITKINFPIFFNGSELVIAGKGIENNKTSSVTVSANSKKGLKNFEPQVGVPLARLERIWAYLTVKQLADQYYTTKNRTLAEIGLEIAMNHSLVTDFTSLVVVKSGTPNETVDMEDAYSGIFPKKPNELPMCKNITRICTLPKDSRNCGSFTVNWFYSTLKHQCEQFQYGGCGGTDNRFESKQACEETCVNPTGPERCKLPISLGTCNKGLRQWFYDHTKHTCVQYVYGGCLGNSNRFNTRDECLKLCNPNMLNETRNVSPTFKKKCIKVTSTKLRIYNICLS
;
A
#
# COMPACT_ATOMS: atom_id res chain seq x y z
N MET A 1 0.54 23.09 7.23
CA MET A 1 1.27 23.03 5.95
C MET A 1 0.32 23.52 4.90
N ASP A 2 0.72 24.54 4.15
CA ASP A 2 -0.02 25.01 2.99
C ASP A 2 -0.07 23.82 2.00
N LEU A 3 -1.25 23.21 1.84
CA LEU A 3 -1.47 22.13 0.89
C LEU A 3 -1.40 22.78 -0.49
N GLY A 4 -0.18 22.96 -0.98
CA GLY A 4 0.09 23.43 -2.33
C GLY A 4 -0.78 22.64 -3.29
N GLN A 5 -1.66 23.34 -4.00
CA GLN A 5 -2.53 22.77 -5.02
C GLN A 5 -1.67 21.94 -5.98
N THR A 6 -1.66 20.63 -5.80
CA THR A 6 -1.11 19.71 -6.78
C THR A 6 -2.04 19.81 -8.00
N THR A 7 -1.47 20.12 -9.16
CA THR A 7 -2.19 20.24 -10.45
C THR A 7 -1.92 19.00 -11.30
N ILE A 8 -2.28 17.82 -10.80
CA ILE A 8 -2.10 16.54 -11.50
C ILE A 8 -3.46 16.10 -12.05
N ASP A 9 -3.70 16.34 -13.32
CA ASP A 9 -4.87 15.84 -14.04
C ASP A 9 -4.90 14.29 -14.06
N PRO A 10 -6.01 13.57 -13.73
CA PRO A 10 -7.37 14.00 -13.40
C PRO A 10 -7.54 14.48 -11.95
N ASN A 11 -7.41 15.78 -11.69
CA ASN A 11 -7.66 16.30 -10.35
C ASN A 11 -9.11 16.77 -10.17
N ALA A 12 -9.66 16.44 -9.00
CA ALA A 12 -10.89 17.00 -8.49
C ALA A 12 -10.67 18.42 -7.95
N ARG A 13 -11.73 19.24 -7.97
CA ARG A 13 -11.75 20.50 -7.22
C ARG A 13 -11.92 20.18 -5.75
N VAL A 14 -11.01 20.67 -4.90
CA VAL A 14 -11.03 20.44 -3.46
C VAL A 14 -11.23 21.78 -2.75
N SER A 15 -12.21 21.85 -1.87
CA SER A 15 -12.40 22.96 -0.94
C SER A 15 -12.46 22.42 0.48
N VAL A 16 -11.63 22.97 1.37
CA VAL A 16 -11.51 22.54 2.77
C VAL A 16 -11.85 23.71 3.67
N ASP A 17 -12.79 23.47 4.59
CA ASP A 17 -13.12 24.31 5.74
C ASP A 17 -12.62 23.63 7.03
N ASN A 18 -12.69 24.31 8.17
CA ASN A 18 -12.14 23.83 9.46
C ASN A 18 -12.66 22.46 9.91
N SER A 19 -13.87 22.07 9.50
CA SER A 19 -14.52 20.81 9.91
C SER A 19 -15.06 19.98 8.74
N SER A 20 -14.80 20.38 7.50
CA SER A 20 -15.36 19.70 6.32
C SER A 20 -14.49 19.87 5.10
N ALA A 21 -14.36 18.83 4.29
CA ALA A 21 -13.77 18.89 2.96
C ALA A 21 -14.81 18.49 1.92
N VAL A 22 -14.86 19.23 0.81
CA VAL A 22 -15.70 18.94 -0.35
C VAL A 22 -14.79 18.67 -1.54
N ILE A 23 -14.99 17.51 -2.17
CA ILE A 23 -14.22 17.05 -3.33
C ILE A 23 -15.20 16.91 -4.50
N ILE A 24 -14.96 17.62 -5.60
CA ILE A 24 -15.83 17.68 -6.77
C ILE A 24 -15.06 17.22 -8.01
N PHE A 25 -15.44 16.08 -8.57
CA PHE A 25 -14.90 15.54 -9.83
C PHE A 25 -16.02 15.44 -10.88
N GLU A 26 -15.98 16.29 -11.90
CA GLU A 26 -17.05 16.44 -12.89
C GLU A 26 -16.48 16.50 -14.33
N PRO A 27 -15.86 15.43 -14.84
CA PRO A 27 -15.34 15.43 -16.21
C PRO A 27 -16.49 15.44 -17.21
N ASN A 28 -16.44 16.34 -18.20
CA ASN A 28 -17.37 16.32 -19.33
C ASN A 28 -17.10 15.11 -20.26
N VAL A 29 -17.98 14.87 -21.24
CA VAL A 29 -17.88 13.70 -22.15
C VAL A 29 -16.54 13.65 -22.90
N GLU A 30 -16.05 14.80 -23.38
CA GLU A 30 -14.76 14.88 -24.08
C GLU A 30 -13.59 14.51 -23.15
N ARG A 31 -13.61 15.02 -21.93
CA ARG A 31 -12.61 14.72 -20.90
C ARG A 31 -12.60 13.24 -20.51
N GLN A 32 -13.78 12.62 -20.42
CA GLN A 32 -13.89 11.17 -20.20
C GLN A 32 -13.27 10.37 -21.36
N MET A 33 -13.45 10.81 -22.61
CA MET A 33 -12.82 10.18 -23.77
C MET A 33 -11.29 10.34 -23.76
N GLU A 34 -10.78 11.49 -23.38
CA GLU A 34 -9.33 11.72 -23.24
C GLU A 34 -8.71 10.78 -22.20
N PHE A 35 -9.34 10.63 -21.04
CA PHE A 35 -8.86 9.68 -20.02
C PHE A 35 -8.91 8.24 -20.53
N ALA A 36 -10.01 7.85 -21.17
CA ALA A 36 -10.18 6.52 -21.73
C ALA A 36 -9.07 6.19 -22.75
N CYS A 37 -8.80 7.09 -23.70
CA CYS A 37 -7.77 6.90 -24.72
C CYS A 37 -6.33 7.10 -24.20
N SER A 38 -6.14 7.70 -23.02
CA SER A 38 -4.84 7.83 -22.35
C SER A 38 -4.47 6.60 -21.49
N GLY A 39 -5.23 5.51 -21.61
CA GLY A 39 -4.96 4.24 -20.92
C GLY A 39 -5.85 3.96 -19.71
N LEU A 40 -6.78 4.85 -19.37
CA LEU A 40 -7.79 4.64 -18.34
C LEU A 40 -9.15 4.24 -18.95
N GLY A 41 -9.14 3.51 -20.06
CA GLY A 41 -10.33 3.14 -20.83
C GLY A 41 -10.66 1.65 -20.76
N ASN A 42 -11.93 1.30 -20.94
CA ASN A 42 -12.40 -0.08 -20.95
C ASN A 42 -13.32 -0.37 -22.16
N THR A 43 -13.05 -1.45 -22.91
CA THR A 43 -13.85 -1.90 -24.06
C THR A 43 -15.30 -2.25 -23.75
N GLU A 44 -15.57 -2.72 -22.54
CA GLU A 44 -16.91 -3.17 -22.16
C GLU A 44 -17.90 -2.00 -22.03
N TYR A 45 -17.42 -0.88 -21.48
CA TYR A 45 -18.26 0.30 -21.20
C TYR A 45 -18.10 1.42 -22.22
N ASN A 46 -17.19 1.27 -23.17
CA ASN A 46 -16.84 2.33 -24.12
C ASN A 46 -16.58 3.68 -23.41
N GLY A 47 -15.84 3.66 -22.28
CA GLY A 47 -15.69 4.82 -21.42
C GLY A 47 -14.46 4.80 -20.49
N PHE A 48 -14.34 5.84 -19.66
CA PHE A 48 -13.30 6.02 -18.65
C PHE A 48 -13.54 5.10 -17.44
N ALA A 49 -12.50 4.38 -17.01
CA ALA A 49 -12.47 3.53 -15.84
C ALA A 49 -11.16 3.76 -15.06
N GLY A 50 -11.26 3.89 -13.74
CA GLY A 50 -10.11 4.11 -12.87
C GLY A 50 -10.52 4.20 -11.39
N GLN A 51 -9.55 4.34 -10.51
CA GLN A 51 -9.78 4.54 -9.08
C GLN A 51 -9.80 6.04 -8.76
N PHE A 52 -10.86 6.50 -8.11
CA PHE A 52 -10.95 7.84 -7.54
C PHE A 52 -10.56 7.78 -6.06
N ILE A 53 -9.32 8.15 -5.74
CA ILE A 53 -8.75 8.02 -4.39
C ILE A 53 -8.83 9.38 -3.69
N VAL A 54 -9.48 9.41 -2.51
CA VAL A 54 -9.52 10.57 -1.62
C VAL A 54 -8.74 10.24 -0.36
N ASN A 55 -7.59 10.91 -0.18
CA ASN A 55 -6.77 10.79 1.02
C ASN A 55 -6.96 12.04 1.90
N TYR A 56 -7.22 11.83 3.19
CA TYR A 56 -7.34 12.89 4.18
C TYR A 56 -6.79 12.40 5.53
N ASP A 57 -6.47 13.35 6.41
CA ASP A 57 -6.16 13.10 7.81
C ASP A 57 -6.81 14.21 8.64
N VAL A 58 -7.02 13.96 9.93
CA VAL A 58 -7.66 14.90 10.85
C VAL A 58 -6.62 15.62 11.69
N ASN A 59 -6.88 16.88 12.04
CA ASN A 59 -6.06 17.58 13.03
C ASN A 59 -6.18 16.87 14.38
N ARG A 60 -5.05 16.39 14.90
CA ARG A 60 -5.01 15.64 16.16
C ARG A 60 -4.50 16.54 17.28
N THR A 61 -5.00 16.35 18.49
CA THR A 61 -4.49 17.06 19.68
C THR A 61 -3.33 16.28 20.31
N ASN A 62 -2.52 16.95 21.13
CA ASN A 62 -1.45 16.30 21.90
C ASN A 62 -1.96 15.48 23.09
N GLU A 63 -3.28 15.50 23.34
CA GLU A 63 -3.93 14.83 24.48
C GLU A 63 -4.15 13.33 24.22
N GLY A 64 -3.74 12.85 23.05
CA GLY A 64 -3.69 11.44 22.73
C GLY A 64 -4.83 10.95 21.86
N GLY A 65 -5.89 11.74 21.67
CA GLY A 65 -7.00 11.40 20.77
C GLY A 65 -8.36 11.76 21.38
N GLU A 66 -9.39 11.02 20.98
CA GLU A 66 -10.78 11.29 21.34
C GLU A 66 -11.53 10.02 21.79
N VAL A 67 -12.47 10.19 22.72
CA VAL A 67 -13.46 9.18 23.12
C VAL A 67 -14.84 9.69 22.78
N PHE A 68 -15.63 8.82 22.16
CA PHE A 68 -16.99 9.10 21.74
C PHE A 68 -17.95 8.15 22.44
N TYR A 69 -19.10 8.69 22.85
CA TYR A 69 -20.18 7.94 23.47
C TYR A 69 -21.49 8.20 22.73
N GLN A 70 -22.23 7.14 22.44
CA GLN A 70 -23.55 7.23 21.82
C GLN A 70 -24.40 6.06 22.30
N ASP A 71 -25.52 6.35 22.96
CA ASP A 71 -26.39 5.36 23.59
C ASP A 71 -25.60 4.43 24.53
N ASN A 72 -25.51 3.14 24.22
CA ASN A 72 -24.75 2.13 24.94
C ASN A 72 -23.47 1.72 24.20
N PHE A 73 -22.98 2.52 23.26
CA PHE A 73 -21.74 2.28 22.51
C PHE A 73 -20.68 3.33 22.81
N PHE A 74 -19.42 2.92 22.71
CA PHE A 74 -18.29 3.82 22.75
C PHE A 74 -17.27 3.50 21.66
N PHE A 75 -16.55 4.54 21.26
CA PHE A 75 -15.43 4.45 20.32
C PHE A 75 -14.29 5.31 20.85
N ILE A 76 -13.08 4.76 20.85
CA ILE A 76 -11.86 5.45 21.27
C ILE A 76 -10.93 5.46 20.06
N SER A 77 -10.55 6.66 19.65
CA SER A 77 -9.46 6.91 18.71
C SER A 77 -8.27 7.44 19.52
N PHE A 78 -7.13 6.77 19.43
CA PHE A 78 -5.91 7.20 20.09
C PHE A 78 -4.77 7.32 19.09
N ALA A 79 -4.29 8.54 18.90
CA ALA A 79 -3.19 8.85 18.01
C ALA A 79 -2.44 10.14 18.41
N PRO A 80 -1.64 10.10 19.50
CA PRO A 80 -0.89 11.26 19.98
C PRO A 80 0.09 11.77 18.93
N GLN A 81 0.24 13.10 18.87
CA GLN A 81 1.27 13.77 18.08
C GLN A 81 2.46 14.20 18.95
N THR A 82 3.57 14.60 18.30
CA THR A 82 4.74 15.25 18.91
C THR A 82 5.50 14.41 19.95
N LEU A 83 5.65 13.10 19.71
CA LEU A 83 6.46 12.22 20.54
C LEU A 83 7.84 11.98 19.92
N ASP A 84 8.85 11.84 20.78
CA ASP A 84 10.20 11.49 20.34
C ASP A 84 10.27 10.00 19.96
N PRO A 85 10.82 9.64 18.79
CA PRO A 85 11.00 8.25 18.39
C PRO A 85 11.85 7.46 19.39
N ILE A 86 11.38 6.26 19.73
CA ILE A 86 12.13 5.29 20.54
C ILE A 86 13.11 4.57 19.61
N PRO A 87 14.43 4.59 19.90
CA PRO A 87 15.38 3.78 19.13
C PRO A 87 14.95 2.31 19.10
N LYS A 88 15.06 1.66 17.94
CA LYS A 88 14.58 0.28 17.76
C LYS A 88 15.71 -0.69 17.43
N HIS A 89 15.48 -1.96 17.74
CA HIS A 89 16.27 -3.08 17.24
C HIS A 89 15.46 -3.82 16.18
N MET A 90 15.79 -3.60 14.91
CA MET A 90 15.15 -4.30 13.80
C MET A 90 15.88 -5.61 13.50
N VAL A 91 15.19 -6.73 13.65
CA VAL A 91 15.72 -8.05 13.28
C VAL A 91 15.00 -8.52 12.03
N PHE A 92 15.73 -8.56 10.91
CA PHE A 92 15.22 -9.04 9.62
C PHE A 92 15.56 -10.51 9.45
N LEU A 93 14.54 -11.37 9.38
CA LEU A 93 14.68 -12.78 9.03
C LEU A 93 14.28 -12.91 7.56
N LEU A 94 15.28 -13.15 6.70
CA LEU A 94 15.14 -13.08 5.25
C LEU A 94 15.31 -14.46 4.63
N ASP A 95 14.21 -14.95 4.06
CA ASP A 95 14.18 -16.23 3.35
C ASP A 95 14.96 -16.14 2.03
N THR A 96 15.89 -17.09 1.86
CA THR A 96 16.64 -17.30 0.63
C THR A 96 16.58 -18.76 0.19
N SER A 97 15.50 -19.46 0.52
CA SER A 97 15.22 -20.82 0.05
C SER A 97 15.10 -20.87 -1.48
N GLY A 98 15.19 -22.07 -2.06
CA GLY A 98 15.10 -22.24 -3.51
C GLY A 98 13.79 -21.73 -4.12
N SER A 99 12.69 -21.70 -3.36
CA SER A 99 11.41 -21.15 -3.85
C SER A 99 11.49 -19.67 -4.18
N MET A 100 12.40 -18.92 -3.54
CA MET A 100 12.61 -17.49 -3.78
C MET A 100 13.31 -17.19 -5.11
N GLU A 101 13.78 -18.21 -5.84
CA GLU A 101 14.55 -18.03 -7.08
C GLU A 101 13.82 -17.17 -8.12
N GLY A 102 14.60 -16.38 -8.86
CA GLY A 102 14.11 -15.48 -9.89
C GLY A 102 13.56 -14.18 -9.31
N PHE A 103 12.30 -13.86 -9.63
CA PHE A 103 11.77 -12.53 -9.40
C PHE A 103 11.59 -12.17 -7.91
N LYS A 104 11.25 -13.15 -7.05
CA LYS A 104 11.02 -12.91 -5.61
C LYS A 104 12.29 -12.47 -4.89
N ILE A 105 13.42 -13.17 -5.08
CA ILE A 105 14.69 -12.77 -4.46
C ILE A 105 15.16 -11.40 -4.99
N THR A 106 14.95 -11.08 -6.27
CA THR A 106 15.24 -9.73 -6.79
C THR A 106 14.40 -8.66 -6.09
N GLN A 107 13.09 -8.88 -5.94
CA GLN A 107 12.21 -7.94 -5.25
C GLN A 107 12.54 -7.79 -3.76
N LEU A 108 12.97 -8.87 -3.09
CA LEU A 108 13.48 -8.81 -1.72
C LEU A 108 14.72 -7.89 -1.63
N LYS A 109 15.69 -8.07 -2.54
CA LYS A 109 16.91 -7.25 -2.60
C LYS A 109 16.58 -5.78 -2.83
N ASP A 110 15.71 -5.50 -3.81
CA ASP A 110 15.25 -4.15 -4.13
C ASP A 110 14.54 -3.50 -2.94
N ALA A 111 13.69 -4.24 -2.22
CA ALA A 111 13.02 -3.74 -1.01
C ALA A 111 14.02 -3.42 0.10
N MET A 112 14.94 -4.34 0.40
CA MET A 112 15.94 -4.13 1.46
C MET A 112 16.90 -2.99 1.13
N SER A 113 17.22 -2.77 -0.15
CA SER A 113 18.02 -1.63 -0.61
C SER A 113 17.37 -0.27 -0.28
N GLN A 114 16.04 -0.25 -0.18
CA GLN A 114 15.23 0.92 0.16
C GLN A 114 14.88 1.00 1.65
N ILE A 115 14.78 -0.13 2.34
CA ILE A 115 14.46 -0.21 3.78
C ILE A 115 15.66 0.14 4.66
N LEU A 116 16.85 -0.41 4.39
CA LEU A 116 18.01 -0.18 5.26
C LEU A 116 18.36 1.32 5.43
N PRO A 117 18.32 2.16 4.37
CA PRO A 117 18.52 3.62 4.51
C PRO A 117 17.46 4.36 5.34
N GLN A 118 16.30 3.74 5.61
CA GLN A 118 15.24 4.32 6.42
C GLN A 118 15.40 4.03 7.93
N LEU A 119 16.40 3.26 8.34
CA LEU A 119 16.75 3.11 9.75
C LEU A 119 17.34 4.44 10.27
N ASN A 120 16.95 4.85 11.49
CA ASN A 120 17.53 6.04 12.09
C ASN A 120 18.95 5.73 12.57
N GLU A 121 19.85 6.71 12.58
CA GLU A 121 21.25 6.52 13.00
C GLU A 121 21.40 5.99 14.45
N ASN A 122 20.38 6.21 15.28
CA ASN A 122 20.34 5.71 16.66
C ASN A 122 19.78 4.29 16.78
N ASP A 123 19.27 3.68 15.70
CA ASP A 123 18.74 2.32 15.68
C ASP A 123 19.87 1.29 15.61
N ILE A 124 19.54 0.07 16.01
CA ILE A 124 20.38 -1.11 15.75
C ILE A 124 19.60 -2.09 14.89
N PHE A 125 20.30 -2.92 14.15
CA PHE A 125 19.68 -3.93 13.31
C PHE A 125 20.51 -5.21 13.22
N THR A 126 19.82 -6.30 12.87
CA THR A 126 20.39 -7.63 12.65
C THR A 126 19.76 -8.20 11.37
N ILE A 127 20.57 -8.83 10.52
CA ILE A 127 20.09 -9.52 9.32
C ILE A 127 20.43 -11.00 9.48
N ILE A 128 19.39 -11.82 9.56
CA ILE A 128 19.49 -13.28 9.54
C ILE A 128 19.00 -13.74 8.17
N GLN A 129 19.91 -14.32 7.40
CA GLN A 129 19.57 -15.02 6.17
C GLN A 129 19.25 -16.47 6.54
N PHE A 130 18.17 -17.03 6.00
CA PHE A 130 17.87 -18.44 6.22
C PHE A 130 17.41 -19.15 4.94
N GLU A 131 17.84 -20.39 4.84
CA GLU A 131 17.39 -21.40 3.89
C GLU A 131 17.35 -22.73 4.66
N LEU A 132 17.90 -23.84 4.17
CA LEU A 132 18.13 -25.05 4.97
C LEU A 132 19.00 -24.75 6.21
N TYR A 133 20.00 -23.88 6.06
CA TYR A 133 20.83 -23.36 7.15
C TYR A 133 20.48 -21.92 7.51
N VAL A 134 20.97 -21.47 8.66
CA VAL A 134 20.79 -20.11 9.15
C VAL A 134 22.14 -19.41 9.22
N PHE A 135 22.20 -18.20 8.68
CA PHE A 135 23.39 -17.38 8.63
C PHE A 135 23.13 -16.02 9.26
N ASP A 136 24.10 -15.60 10.07
CA ASP A 136 24.18 -14.28 10.65
C ASP A 136 25.26 -13.47 9.92
N TRP A 137 24.99 -12.19 9.68
CA TRP A 137 25.86 -11.30 8.92
C TRP A 137 26.40 -10.17 9.78
N ASN A 138 27.70 -9.90 9.64
CA ASN A 138 28.38 -8.81 10.35
C ASN A 138 28.98 -7.77 9.39
N ILE A 139 29.47 -6.66 9.95
CA ILE A 139 30.07 -5.55 9.20
C ILE A 139 31.32 -5.94 8.39
N ASN A 140 31.98 -7.06 8.71
CA ASN A 140 33.10 -7.59 7.94
C ASN A 140 32.63 -8.44 6.75
N LYS A 141 31.33 -8.40 6.41
CA LYS A 141 30.69 -9.21 5.36
C LYS A 141 30.90 -10.71 5.57
N THR A 142 31.10 -11.14 6.82
CA THR A 142 31.27 -12.56 7.13
C THR A 142 29.90 -13.23 7.15
N LYS A 143 29.72 -14.26 6.31
CA LYS A 143 28.58 -15.18 6.37
C LYS A 143 28.85 -16.20 7.47
N LYS A 144 28.35 -15.97 8.67
CA LYS A 144 28.57 -16.86 9.82
C LYS A 144 27.44 -17.89 9.89
N GLY A 145 27.72 -19.16 9.62
CA GLY A 145 26.73 -20.21 9.83
C GLY A 145 26.51 -20.45 11.32
N VAL A 146 25.25 -20.44 11.73
CA VAL A 146 24.86 -20.60 13.14
C VAL A 146 25.26 -21.99 13.66
N PHE A 147 25.26 -22.98 12.77
CA PHE A 147 25.52 -24.39 13.10
C PHE A 147 26.86 -24.90 12.56
N ASP A 148 27.80 -24.04 12.13
CA ASP A 148 29.07 -24.46 11.51
C ASP A 148 29.92 -25.38 12.42
N ASN A 149 29.73 -25.28 13.74
CA ASN A 149 30.41 -26.12 14.73
C ASN A 149 29.61 -27.38 15.12
N MET A 150 28.51 -27.68 14.44
CA MET A 150 27.66 -28.85 14.66
C MET A 150 27.58 -29.72 13.42
N ASP A 151 27.68 -31.03 13.63
CA ASP A 151 27.40 -32.03 12.60
C ASP A 151 25.89 -32.26 12.51
N ILE A 152 25.23 -31.37 11.78
CA ILE A 152 23.78 -31.34 11.60
C ILE A 152 23.24 -32.48 10.72
N GLU A 153 24.11 -33.23 10.05
CA GLU A 153 23.73 -34.41 9.27
C GLU A 153 23.41 -35.61 10.19
N TYR A 154 24.15 -35.74 11.30
CA TYR A 154 23.98 -36.84 12.26
C TYR A 154 23.28 -36.42 13.56
N MET A 155 23.30 -35.13 13.90
CA MET A 155 22.66 -34.61 15.11
C MET A 155 21.77 -33.42 14.75
N PRO A 156 20.43 -33.59 14.70
CA PRO A 156 19.55 -32.47 14.38
C PRO A 156 19.72 -31.36 15.43
N PRO A 157 19.65 -30.08 15.04
CA PRO A 157 19.73 -28.97 15.99
C PRO A 157 18.71 -29.14 17.12
N PRO A 158 19.05 -28.83 18.38
CA PRO A 158 18.14 -28.94 19.51
C PRO A 158 17.14 -27.77 19.50
N TYR A 159 16.22 -27.83 18.55
CA TYR A 159 15.16 -26.84 18.36
C TYR A 159 14.36 -26.62 19.66
N GLY A 160 13.96 -25.37 19.88
CA GLY A 160 13.36 -24.87 21.11
C GLY A 160 14.33 -24.62 22.25
N ARG A 161 15.60 -25.02 22.12
CA ARG A 161 16.66 -24.87 23.13
C ARG A 161 17.98 -24.40 22.51
N LEU A 162 17.94 -23.74 21.35
CA LEU A 162 19.15 -23.30 20.67
C LEU A 162 19.98 -22.35 21.52
N ALA A 163 19.35 -21.43 22.24
CA ALA A 163 20.04 -20.49 23.13
C ALA A 163 20.83 -21.16 24.27
N GLU A 164 20.36 -22.31 24.76
CA GLU A 164 21.03 -23.09 25.82
C GLU A 164 22.19 -23.91 25.27
N THR A 165 22.09 -24.33 24.01
CA THR A 165 23.10 -25.19 23.38
C THR A 165 24.21 -24.36 22.75
N LEU A 166 23.86 -23.29 22.05
CA LEU A 166 24.77 -22.43 21.30
C LEU A 166 25.44 -21.37 22.19
N THR A 167 26.00 -21.78 23.33
CA THR A 167 26.56 -20.86 24.35
C THR A 167 27.74 -20.02 23.85
N SER A 168 28.48 -20.50 22.85
CA SER A 168 29.60 -19.78 22.22
C SER A 168 29.18 -18.86 21.07
N TYR A 169 27.94 -18.98 20.60
CA TYR A 169 27.42 -18.19 19.49
C TYR A 169 26.80 -16.89 20.01
N THR A 170 27.31 -15.76 19.52
CA THR A 170 26.69 -14.43 19.72
C THR A 170 26.20 -13.90 18.36
N PRO A 171 24.91 -13.50 18.25
CA PRO A 171 24.38 -12.82 17.08
C PRO A 171 25.04 -11.47 16.81
N SER A 172 25.19 -11.12 15.53
CA SER A 172 25.76 -9.85 15.10
C SER A 172 24.70 -8.76 15.17
N ILE A 173 25.00 -7.71 15.94
CA ILE A 173 24.12 -6.55 16.14
C ILE A 173 24.87 -5.33 15.67
N MET A 174 24.28 -4.60 14.73
CA MET A 174 24.93 -3.48 14.03
C MET A 174 24.22 -2.18 14.34
N GLU A 175 24.98 -1.10 14.53
CA GLU A 175 24.43 0.25 14.55
C GLU A 175 24.04 0.67 13.12
N ALA A 176 22.95 1.40 12.96
CA ALA A 176 22.46 1.91 11.68
C ALA A 176 23.27 3.13 11.18
N SER A 177 24.59 3.05 11.22
CA SER A 177 25.47 4.04 10.60
C SER A 177 25.40 3.94 9.07
N LYS A 178 25.67 5.04 8.36
CA LYS A 178 25.68 5.07 6.89
C LYS A 178 26.63 4.01 6.30
N GLU A 179 27.78 3.80 6.94
CA GLU A 179 28.77 2.79 6.52
C GLU A 179 28.25 1.36 6.69
N ASN A 180 27.64 1.06 7.83
CA ASN A 180 27.06 -0.27 8.09
C ASN A 180 25.88 -0.55 7.14
N ILE A 181 25.05 0.46 6.87
CA ILE A 181 23.92 0.35 5.93
C ILE A 181 24.43 0.02 4.52
N GLU A 182 25.42 0.73 3.98
CA GLU A 182 25.95 0.45 2.64
C GLU A 182 26.65 -0.91 2.56
N THR A 183 27.34 -1.30 3.64
CA THR A 183 27.94 -2.64 3.76
C THR A 183 26.86 -3.72 3.69
N MET A 184 25.76 -3.57 4.43
CA MET A 184 24.68 -4.56 4.48
C MET A 184 23.80 -4.57 3.22
N LYS A 185 23.64 -3.43 2.54
CA LYS A 185 23.04 -3.41 1.19
C LYS A 185 23.84 -4.28 0.23
N THR A 186 25.17 -4.17 0.25
CA THR A 186 26.05 -5.02 -0.58
C THR A 186 25.91 -6.50 -0.23
N VAL A 187 25.75 -6.83 1.05
CA VAL A 187 25.53 -8.23 1.49
C VAL A 187 24.21 -8.77 0.95
N VAL A 188 23.11 -8.03 1.14
CA VAL A 188 21.78 -8.47 0.68
C VAL A 188 21.73 -8.60 -0.84
N ASP A 189 22.36 -7.68 -1.58
CA ASP A 189 22.41 -7.72 -3.05
C ASP A 189 23.07 -9.02 -3.58
N ASN A 190 23.95 -9.64 -2.79
CA ASN A 190 24.61 -10.90 -3.11
C ASN A 190 23.85 -12.16 -2.64
N PHE A 191 22.65 -12.02 -2.08
CA PHE A 191 21.84 -13.20 -1.68
C PHE A 191 21.47 -14.07 -2.88
N ASN A 192 21.56 -15.38 -2.71
CA ASN A 192 21.19 -16.36 -3.72
C ASN A 192 20.14 -17.29 -3.12
N ALA A 193 19.07 -17.53 -3.89
CA ALA A 193 17.98 -18.40 -3.52
C ALA A 193 18.37 -19.87 -3.76
N VAL A 194 18.54 -20.66 -2.70
CA VAL A 194 18.96 -22.07 -2.76
C VAL A 194 18.46 -22.82 -1.53
N GLY A 195 18.42 -24.15 -1.61
CA GLY A 195 18.17 -24.99 -0.44
C GLY A 195 16.71 -25.01 0.03
N GLY A 196 16.53 -25.55 1.24
CA GLY A 196 15.24 -25.66 1.93
C GLY A 196 14.89 -24.42 2.75
N THR A 197 14.01 -24.57 3.74
CA THR A 197 13.45 -23.43 4.48
C THR A 197 13.39 -23.71 5.99
N ASN A 198 14.34 -23.17 6.77
CA ASN A 198 14.48 -23.39 8.21
C ASN A 198 13.95 -22.22 9.04
N VAL A 199 12.62 -22.05 9.00
CA VAL A 199 11.92 -20.95 9.70
C VAL A 199 12.11 -21.03 11.22
N LEU A 200 12.11 -22.24 11.79
CA LEU A 200 12.23 -22.45 13.24
C LEU A 200 13.57 -21.93 13.78
N ALA A 201 14.69 -22.34 13.17
CA ALA A 201 16.00 -21.84 13.58
C ALA A 201 16.11 -20.32 13.37
N ALA A 202 15.59 -19.79 12.26
CA ALA A 202 15.65 -18.36 11.99
C ALA A 202 14.92 -17.54 13.07
N LEU A 203 13.74 -17.98 13.50
CA LEU A 203 12.97 -17.34 14.56
C LEU A 203 13.67 -17.45 15.93
N GLU A 204 14.19 -18.62 16.29
CA GLU A 204 14.96 -18.79 17.54
C GLU A 204 16.22 -17.90 17.56
N VAL A 205 16.98 -17.85 16.47
CA VAL A 205 18.17 -17.00 16.34
C VAL A 205 17.78 -15.52 16.38
N GLY A 206 16.63 -15.14 15.80
CA GLY A 206 16.07 -13.80 15.93
C GLY A 206 15.78 -13.42 17.39
N LEU A 207 15.15 -14.30 18.16
CA LEU A 207 14.92 -14.10 19.60
C LEU A 207 16.22 -14.06 20.40
N MET A 208 17.24 -14.84 20.00
CA MET A 208 18.59 -14.75 20.59
C MET A 208 19.25 -13.40 20.31
N ALA A 209 19.08 -12.84 19.10
CA ALA A 209 19.60 -11.51 18.76
C ALA A 209 18.94 -10.44 19.63
N VAL A 210 17.62 -10.49 19.81
CA VAL A 210 16.90 -9.60 20.72
C VAL A 210 17.44 -9.75 22.15
N SER A 211 17.60 -10.98 22.64
CA SER A 211 18.08 -11.23 24.00
C SER A 211 19.49 -10.68 24.23
N SER A 212 20.38 -10.86 23.26
CA SER A 212 21.74 -10.30 23.29
C SER A 212 21.73 -8.77 23.30
N ALA A 213 20.90 -8.14 22.46
CA ALA A 213 20.79 -6.68 22.41
C ALA A 213 20.26 -6.11 23.73
N GLN A 214 19.20 -6.70 24.28
CA GLN A 214 18.59 -6.25 25.53
C GLN A 214 19.49 -6.45 26.74
N LYS A 215 20.24 -7.56 26.82
CA LYS A 215 21.25 -7.76 27.87
C LYS A 215 22.35 -6.72 27.82
N LYS A 216 22.82 -6.36 26.61
CA LYS A 216 23.88 -5.36 26.41
C LYS A 216 23.38 -3.93 26.63
N HIS A 217 22.14 -3.65 26.26
CA HIS A 217 21.53 -2.33 26.33
C HIS A 217 20.11 -2.38 26.91
N PRO A 218 19.96 -2.60 28.23
CA PRO A 218 18.66 -2.78 28.87
C PRO A 218 17.73 -1.59 28.61
N ASN A 219 16.52 -1.87 28.10
CA ASN A 219 15.45 -0.89 27.86
C ASN A 219 15.81 0.28 26.92
N LYS A 220 16.93 0.20 26.19
CA LYS A 220 17.36 1.27 25.26
C LYS A 220 16.69 1.14 23.89
N TYR A 221 16.55 -0.09 23.41
CA TYR A 221 16.03 -0.39 22.08
C TYR A 221 14.71 -1.12 22.16
N LEU A 222 13.72 -0.70 21.38
CA LEU A 222 12.47 -1.45 21.24
C LEU A 222 12.66 -2.56 20.18
N PRO A 223 12.52 -3.86 20.54
CA PRO A 223 12.78 -4.94 19.60
C PRO A 223 11.59 -5.17 18.67
N ILE A 224 11.88 -5.42 17.39
CA ILE A 224 10.88 -5.78 16.36
C ILE A 224 11.51 -6.83 15.45
N ILE A 225 10.81 -7.94 15.24
CA ILE A 225 11.22 -8.99 14.30
C ILE A 225 10.32 -8.91 13.06
N VAL A 226 10.94 -8.94 11.88
CA VAL A 226 10.24 -9.05 10.59
C VAL A 226 10.71 -10.32 9.90
N LEU A 227 9.79 -11.26 9.70
CA LEU A 227 9.99 -12.49 8.94
C LEU A 227 9.42 -12.31 7.54
N LEU A 228 10.22 -12.51 6.50
CA LEU A 228 9.76 -12.55 5.11
C LEU A 228 10.04 -13.93 4.54
N SER A 229 9.00 -14.62 4.06
CA SER A 229 9.09 -15.99 3.53
C SER A 229 8.01 -16.26 2.47
N ASP A 230 8.33 -17.11 1.50
CA ASP A 230 7.44 -17.49 0.39
C ASP A 230 7.02 -18.96 0.42
N GLY A 231 7.54 -19.74 1.36
CA GLY A 231 7.48 -21.19 1.32
C GLY A 231 7.35 -21.81 2.71
N LYS A 232 6.71 -22.98 2.76
CA LYS A 232 6.61 -23.78 3.98
C LYS A 232 7.99 -24.16 4.50
N PRO A 233 8.14 -24.42 5.81
CA PRO A 233 9.34 -25.03 6.35
C PRO A 233 9.65 -26.34 5.61
N ASP A 234 10.90 -26.51 5.19
CA ASP A 234 11.40 -27.70 4.49
C ASP A 234 12.88 -27.90 4.85
N THR A 235 13.08 -28.56 5.99
CA THR A 235 14.40 -28.83 6.58
C THR A 235 14.74 -30.32 6.56
N ARG A 236 13.82 -31.15 6.03
CA ARG A 236 13.87 -32.62 6.13
C ARG A 236 13.81 -33.12 7.58
N SER A 237 13.21 -32.33 8.48
CA SER A 237 13.04 -32.66 9.89
C SER A 237 11.58 -32.59 10.27
N SER A 238 11.01 -33.70 10.74
CA SER A 238 9.62 -33.74 11.17
C SER A 238 9.29 -32.77 12.31
N VAL A 239 10.30 -32.34 13.07
CA VAL A 239 10.16 -31.36 14.15
C VAL A 239 10.19 -29.94 13.59
N ALA A 240 11.22 -29.60 12.82
CA ALA A 240 11.38 -28.24 12.30
C ALA A 240 10.45 -27.91 11.12
N ASP A 241 9.79 -28.93 10.55
CA ASP A 241 8.81 -28.77 9.47
C ASP A 241 7.35 -28.72 10.01
N ASN A 242 7.15 -28.95 11.30
CA ASN A 242 5.82 -28.94 11.93
C ASN A 242 5.43 -27.51 12.36
N ILE A 243 4.64 -26.84 11.53
CA ILE A 243 4.17 -25.45 11.74
C ILE A 243 3.47 -25.21 13.09
N THR A 244 2.73 -26.20 13.62
CA THR A 244 2.08 -26.08 14.94
C THR A 244 3.12 -26.06 16.05
N TYR A 245 4.10 -26.95 15.98
CA TYR A 245 5.21 -26.99 16.93
C TYR A 245 6.03 -25.70 16.89
N ILE A 246 6.31 -25.17 15.69
CA ILE A 246 7.02 -23.89 15.53
C ILE A 246 6.29 -22.76 16.26
N ASP A 247 4.99 -22.62 16.02
CA ASP A 247 4.19 -21.57 16.66
C ASP A 247 4.20 -21.70 18.19
N GLU A 248 3.97 -22.91 18.72
CA GLU A 248 3.99 -23.18 20.17
C GLU A 248 5.35 -22.84 20.81
N VAL A 249 6.45 -23.30 20.21
CA VAL A 249 7.80 -23.08 20.73
C VAL A 249 8.18 -21.61 20.68
N ILE A 250 8.00 -20.95 19.54
CA ILE A 250 8.38 -19.55 19.37
C ILE A 250 7.53 -18.66 20.27
N THR A 251 6.23 -18.93 20.37
CA THR A 251 5.34 -18.21 21.29
C THR A 251 5.79 -18.38 22.75
N THR A 252 6.10 -19.60 23.17
CA THR A 252 6.59 -19.88 24.53
C THR A 252 7.89 -19.12 24.83
N LEU A 253 8.87 -19.20 23.93
CA LEU A 253 10.16 -18.54 24.07
C LEU A 253 10.01 -17.01 24.11
N ASN A 254 9.17 -16.44 23.25
CA ASN A 254 8.97 -15.00 23.19
C ASN A 254 8.20 -14.46 24.39
N GLN A 255 7.19 -15.18 24.88
CA GLN A 255 6.43 -14.83 26.09
C GLN A 255 7.29 -14.85 27.35
N ALA A 256 8.24 -15.79 27.45
CA ALA A 256 9.21 -15.88 28.54
C ALA A 256 10.35 -14.84 28.45
N SER A 257 10.40 -14.10 27.35
CA SER A 257 11.47 -13.15 27.02
C SER A 257 10.92 -11.72 26.97
N TYR A 258 11.29 -10.95 25.94
CA TYR A 258 10.97 -9.52 25.83
C TYR A 258 9.61 -9.23 25.17
N LYS A 259 8.77 -10.24 24.92
CA LYS A 259 7.44 -10.08 24.28
C LYS A 259 7.53 -9.28 22.97
N THR A 260 8.47 -9.69 22.12
CA THR A 260 8.84 -8.97 20.89
C THR A 260 7.76 -9.15 19.83
N PRO A 261 7.25 -8.07 19.22
CA PRO A 261 6.39 -8.18 18.04
C PRO A 261 7.09 -8.90 16.88
N ILE A 262 6.46 -9.95 16.37
CA ILE A 262 6.89 -10.69 15.18
C ILE A 262 5.90 -10.39 14.06
N TYR A 263 6.35 -9.66 13.04
CA TYR A 263 5.58 -9.40 11.82
C TYR A 263 5.99 -10.37 10.73
N SER A 264 5.03 -11.07 10.14
CA SER A 264 5.29 -11.96 9.00
C SER A 264 4.85 -11.33 7.68
N LEU A 265 5.66 -11.48 6.65
CA LEU A 265 5.38 -11.11 5.27
C LEU A 265 5.30 -12.39 4.44
N SER A 266 4.09 -12.79 4.04
CA SER A 266 3.89 -13.95 3.17
C SER A 266 4.08 -13.53 1.71
N PHE A 267 5.14 -14.01 1.06
CA PHE A 267 5.53 -13.53 -0.26
C PHE A 267 5.02 -14.44 -1.39
N GLY A 268 4.08 -13.92 -2.17
CA GLY A 268 3.50 -14.59 -3.33
C GLY A 268 2.34 -15.50 -2.99
N ASP A 269 2.08 -16.46 -3.88
CA ASP A 269 1.00 -17.42 -3.71
C ASP A 269 1.46 -18.59 -2.85
N VAL A 270 1.62 -18.29 -1.57
CA VAL A 270 1.93 -19.29 -0.54
C VAL A 270 0.70 -20.19 -0.30
N PRO A 271 0.90 -21.48 0.05
CA PRO A 271 -0.21 -22.35 0.44
C PRO A 271 -1.02 -21.75 1.61
N MET A 272 -2.34 -21.82 1.54
CA MET A 272 -3.22 -21.21 2.55
C MET A 272 -2.93 -21.70 3.98
N GLU A 273 -2.60 -22.98 4.14
CA GLU A 273 -2.19 -23.56 5.42
C GLU A 273 -0.96 -22.85 6.00
N TYR A 274 0.05 -22.55 5.17
CA TYR A 274 1.24 -21.84 5.60
C TYR A 274 0.94 -20.38 5.96
N ARG A 275 0.10 -19.72 5.16
CA ARG A 275 -0.34 -18.36 5.48
C ARG A 275 -1.08 -18.31 6.81
N ASN A 276 -1.97 -19.27 7.08
CA ASN A 276 -2.68 -19.35 8.36
C ASN A 276 -1.71 -19.54 9.52
N PHE A 277 -0.65 -20.32 9.33
CA PHE A 277 0.45 -20.41 10.30
C PHE A 277 1.11 -19.05 10.54
N LEU A 278 1.48 -18.30 9.50
CA LEU A 278 2.12 -16.98 9.65
C LEU A 278 1.19 -15.94 10.33
N ILE A 279 -0.11 -16.00 10.04
CA ILE A 279 -1.13 -15.19 10.73
C ILE A 279 -1.15 -15.55 12.23
N SER A 280 -1.24 -16.84 12.55
CA SER A 280 -1.31 -17.32 13.93
C SER A 280 -0.03 -17.01 14.71
N LEU A 281 1.13 -17.25 14.10
CA LEU A 281 2.45 -16.92 14.65
C LEU A 281 2.55 -15.44 14.99
N SER A 282 2.17 -14.56 14.07
CA SER A 282 2.21 -13.11 14.28
C SER A 282 1.23 -12.67 15.39
N ASP A 283 0.01 -13.20 15.37
CA ASP A 283 -1.05 -12.86 16.35
C ASP A 283 -0.68 -13.29 17.78
N HIS A 284 -0.13 -14.50 17.93
CA HIS A 284 0.36 -15.02 19.21
C HIS A 284 1.61 -14.27 19.72
N ASN A 285 2.34 -13.60 18.81
CA ASN A 285 3.58 -12.89 19.09
C ASN A 285 3.48 -11.39 18.83
N PHE A 286 2.36 -10.76 19.21
CA PHE A 286 2.23 -9.30 19.32
C PHE A 286 2.41 -8.53 17.99
N GLY A 287 2.41 -9.21 16.85
CA GLY A 287 2.58 -8.63 15.53
C GLY A 287 1.36 -8.84 14.63
N LYS A 288 1.60 -8.82 13.31
CA LYS A 288 0.58 -9.07 12.29
C LYS A 288 1.18 -9.59 10.99
N GLU A 289 0.47 -10.48 10.31
CA GLU A 289 0.81 -10.96 8.96
C GLU A 289 0.37 -9.98 7.87
N HIS A 290 1.17 -9.85 6.82
CA HIS A 290 0.81 -9.15 5.59
C HIS A 290 1.14 -9.99 4.36
N LYS A 291 0.18 -10.11 3.43
CA LYS A 291 0.39 -10.77 2.13
C LYS A 291 1.06 -9.82 1.14
N VAL A 292 2.22 -10.20 0.65
CA VAL A 292 2.93 -9.54 -0.44
C VAL A 292 2.56 -10.24 -1.75
N PHE A 293 1.89 -9.54 -2.65
CA PHE A 293 1.60 -10.07 -3.99
C PHE A 293 2.84 -9.98 -4.88
N VAL A 294 3.05 -10.97 -5.74
CA VAL A 294 4.17 -10.97 -6.70
C VAL A 294 3.75 -10.18 -7.94
N ASP A 295 4.17 -8.92 -7.99
CA ASP A 295 4.00 -8.00 -9.10
C ASP A 295 5.20 -7.02 -9.22
N PHE A 296 5.24 -6.16 -10.23
CA PHE A 296 6.33 -5.20 -10.48
C PHE A 296 6.53 -4.20 -9.33
N ASP A 297 5.53 -4.01 -8.47
CA ASP A 297 5.56 -3.17 -7.27
C ASP A 297 5.71 -3.95 -5.96
N SER A 298 6.06 -5.25 -6.00
CA SER A 298 6.27 -6.09 -4.80
C SER A 298 7.25 -5.43 -3.81
N SER A 299 8.36 -4.92 -4.33
CA SER A 299 9.37 -4.21 -3.52
C SER A 299 8.79 -2.97 -2.83
N GLN A 300 7.91 -2.22 -3.52
CA GLN A 300 7.20 -1.07 -2.93
C GLN A 300 6.19 -1.51 -1.88
N TYR A 301 5.53 -2.66 -2.04
CA TYR A 301 4.63 -3.20 -1.03
C TYR A 301 5.37 -3.53 0.27
N ILE A 302 6.52 -4.23 0.18
CA ILE A 302 7.37 -4.56 1.33
C ILE A 302 7.89 -3.28 2.00
N GLN A 303 8.31 -2.29 1.20
CA GLN A 303 8.72 -0.99 1.70
C GLN A 303 7.59 -0.25 2.43
N LYS A 304 6.40 -0.15 1.83
CA LYS A 304 5.23 0.50 2.43
C LYS A 304 4.85 -0.17 3.76
N PHE A 305 4.92 -1.49 3.84
CA PHE A 305 4.77 -2.19 5.11
C PHE A 305 5.80 -1.71 6.14
N TYR A 306 7.09 -1.69 5.80
CA TYR A 306 8.13 -1.24 6.72
C TYR A 306 7.89 0.20 7.19
N GLU A 307 7.48 1.10 6.29
CA GLU A 307 7.13 2.49 6.62
C GLU A 307 6.09 2.56 7.76
N THR A 308 5.11 1.65 7.79
CA THR A 308 4.09 1.59 8.85
C THR A 308 4.63 1.23 10.24
N ILE A 309 5.77 0.54 10.32
CA ILE A 309 6.40 0.10 11.58
C ILE A 309 7.74 0.79 11.84
N SER A 310 8.14 1.73 10.98
CA SER A 310 9.49 2.32 10.94
C SER A 310 9.79 3.25 12.12
N VAL A 311 8.76 3.89 12.69
CA VAL A 311 8.94 4.92 13.73
C VAL A 311 8.05 4.58 14.95
N PRO A 312 8.54 3.75 15.89
CA PRO A 312 7.83 3.50 17.14
C PRO A 312 7.91 4.71 18.08
N LEU A 313 6.76 5.11 18.62
CA LEU A 313 6.63 6.27 19.51
C LEU A 313 6.31 5.87 20.95
N LEU A 314 5.53 4.80 21.14
CA LEU A 314 5.18 4.27 22.46
C LEU A 314 5.25 2.75 22.47
N SER A 315 5.49 2.17 23.65
CA SER A 315 5.39 0.73 23.90
C SER A 315 4.56 0.43 25.15
N ASN A 316 4.09 -0.82 25.28
CA ASN A 316 3.24 -1.27 26.38
C ASN A 316 2.02 -0.37 26.58
N VAL A 317 1.29 -0.08 25.49
CA VAL A 317 0.13 0.80 25.55
C VAL A 317 -1.02 0.06 26.24
N ALA A 318 -1.47 0.61 27.36
CA ALA A 318 -2.59 0.10 28.13
C ALA A 318 -3.69 1.17 28.22
N VAL A 319 -4.92 0.76 27.93
CA VAL A 319 -6.11 1.61 28.05
C VAL A 319 -6.83 1.27 29.34
N ASN A 320 -6.95 2.26 30.22
CA ASN A 320 -7.51 2.13 31.55
C ASN A 320 -8.87 2.82 31.62
N ASN A 321 -9.65 2.47 32.65
CA ASN A 321 -10.97 3.03 32.91
C ASN A 321 -11.97 2.87 31.74
N LEU A 322 -11.85 1.78 30.98
CA LEU A 322 -12.79 1.46 29.91
C LEU A 322 -14.21 1.29 30.48
N PRO A 323 -15.26 1.74 29.76
CA PRO A 323 -16.63 1.49 30.16
C PRO A 323 -16.88 -0.02 30.33
N PRO A 324 -17.64 -0.45 31.35
CA PRO A 324 -18.05 -1.85 31.47
C PRO A 324 -18.77 -2.30 30.18
N SER A 325 -18.15 -3.25 29.49
CA SER A 325 -18.56 -3.68 28.14
C SER A 325 -18.69 -5.19 28.08
N ALA A 326 -19.79 -5.65 27.50
CA ALA A 326 -19.98 -7.08 27.22
C ALA A 326 -19.21 -7.52 25.97
N GLN A 327 -19.00 -6.59 25.03
CA GLN A 327 -18.34 -6.85 23.75
C GLN A 327 -17.41 -5.68 23.41
N ILE A 328 -16.11 -5.91 23.50
CA ILE A 328 -15.06 -4.93 23.23
C ILE A 328 -14.06 -5.49 22.22
N THR A 329 -13.58 -4.64 21.32
CA THR A 329 -12.51 -4.99 20.38
C THR A 329 -11.16 -5.07 21.09
N LYS A 330 -10.10 -5.41 20.34
CA LYS A 330 -8.72 -5.51 20.83
C LYS A 330 -8.32 -4.28 21.66
N ILE A 331 -7.76 -4.54 22.85
CA ILE A 331 -7.29 -3.52 23.81
C ILE A 331 -5.77 -3.56 24.05
N ASN A 332 -5.08 -4.58 23.52
CA ASN A 332 -3.64 -4.75 23.72
C ASN A 332 -2.89 -4.23 22.50
N PHE A 333 -2.09 -3.18 22.68
CA PHE A 333 -1.30 -2.55 21.62
C PHE A 333 0.17 -2.49 22.06
N PRO A 334 0.99 -3.47 21.62
CA PRO A 334 2.38 -3.61 22.07
C PRO A 334 3.24 -2.39 21.75
N ILE A 335 3.06 -1.83 20.55
CA ILE A 335 3.78 -0.67 20.04
C ILE A 335 2.78 0.25 19.33
N PHE A 336 2.91 1.56 19.56
CA PHE A 336 2.26 2.59 18.77
C PHE A 336 3.27 3.22 17.82
N PHE A 337 2.97 3.22 16.53
CA PHE A 337 3.84 3.76 15.49
C PHE A 337 3.37 5.13 15.01
N ASN A 338 4.31 5.96 14.56
CA ASN A 338 4.00 7.24 13.94
C ASN A 338 3.10 7.06 12.71
N GLY A 339 2.10 7.92 12.54
CA GLY A 339 1.10 7.82 11.47
C GLY A 339 0.04 6.74 11.67
N SER A 340 0.17 5.86 12.67
CA SER A 340 -0.87 4.89 13.03
C SER A 340 -1.95 5.51 13.92
N GLU A 341 -3.01 4.73 14.16
CA GLU A 341 -4.11 5.06 15.05
C GLU A 341 -4.52 3.78 15.79
N LEU A 342 -4.71 3.88 17.10
CA LEU A 342 -5.32 2.81 17.89
C LEU A 342 -6.81 3.07 17.96
N VAL A 343 -7.60 2.06 17.59
CA VAL A 343 -9.05 2.13 17.61
C VAL A 343 -9.62 1.06 18.52
N ILE A 344 -10.51 1.47 19.44
CA ILE A 344 -11.24 0.56 20.32
C ILE A 344 -12.73 0.89 20.21
N ALA A 345 -13.54 -0.12 19.94
CA ALA A 345 -14.99 0.01 19.99
C ALA A 345 -15.58 -0.97 21.00
N GLY A 346 -16.67 -0.57 21.64
CA GLY A 346 -17.37 -1.46 22.55
C GLY A 346 -18.85 -1.15 22.73
N LYS A 347 -19.57 -2.16 23.23
CA LYS A 347 -20.98 -2.11 23.60
C LYS A 347 -21.13 -2.30 25.11
N GLY A 348 -21.40 -1.20 25.81
CA GLY A 348 -21.44 -1.08 27.26
C GLY A 348 -22.83 -1.04 27.88
N ILE A 349 -22.88 -0.94 29.21
CA ILE A 349 -24.10 -0.81 30.02
C ILE A 349 -24.32 0.67 30.36
N GLU A 350 -25.55 1.18 30.21
CA GLU A 350 -25.96 2.60 30.26
C GLU A 350 -25.55 3.40 31.52
N ASN A 351 -25.01 2.77 32.56
CA ASN A 351 -25.01 3.31 33.92
C ASN A 351 -23.72 3.96 34.44
N ASN A 352 -22.61 4.04 33.68
CA ASN A 352 -21.39 4.72 34.15
C ASN A 352 -20.74 5.59 33.05
N LYS A 353 -21.33 6.77 32.80
CA LYS A 353 -20.78 7.81 31.90
C LYS A 353 -19.64 8.64 32.51
N THR A 354 -19.02 8.21 33.61
CA THR A 354 -18.31 9.12 34.53
C THR A 354 -16.80 8.93 34.67
N SER A 355 -16.19 7.90 34.09
CA SER A 355 -14.73 7.73 34.18
C SER A 355 -14.05 8.24 32.92
N SER A 356 -13.12 9.19 33.05
CA SER A 356 -12.22 9.55 31.95
C SER A 356 -11.36 8.33 31.60
N VAL A 357 -11.49 7.87 30.37
CA VAL A 357 -10.58 6.87 29.80
C VAL A 357 -9.18 7.46 29.84
N THR A 358 -8.20 6.69 30.27
CA THR A 358 -6.80 7.11 30.25
C THR A 358 -5.97 6.09 29.49
N VAL A 359 -4.96 6.56 28.77
CA VAL A 359 -4.02 5.69 28.05
C VAL A 359 -2.65 5.87 28.68
N SER A 360 -2.08 4.79 29.22
CA SER A 360 -0.75 4.78 29.81
C SER A 360 0.20 3.99 28.90
N ALA A 361 1.37 4.55 28.60
CA ALA A 361 2.36 3.90 27.76
C ALA A 361 3.79 4.34 28.06
N ASN A 362 4.76 3.50 27.73
CA ASN A 362 6.18 3.83 27.83
C ASN A 362 6.59 4.66 26.61
N SER A 363 7.17 5.84 26.86
CA SER A 363 7.79 6.69 25.84
C SER A 363 9.31 6.68 25.98
N LYS A 364 10.02 7.32 25.03
CA LYS A 364 11.47 7.54 25.12
C LYS A 364 11.91 8.21 26.44
N LYS A 365 11.05 9.09 26.99
CA LYS A 365 11.31 9.85 28.24
C LYS A 365 10.77 9.17 29.50
N GLY A 366 10.28 7.93 29.38
CA GLY A 366 9.66 7.18 30.46
C GLY A 366 8.14 7.06 30.30
N LEU A 367 7.47 6.61 31.38
CA LEU A 367 6.03 6.41 31.40
C LEU A 367 5.28 7.73 31.14
N LYS A 368 4.31 7.70 30.23
CA LYS A 368 3.45 8.84 29.88
C LYS A 368 1.99 8.42 29.92
N ASN A 369 1.17 9.27 30.52
CA ASN A 369 -0.29 9.11 30.54
C ASN A 369 -0.92 10.14 29.61
N PHE A 370 -1.99 9.73 28.95
CA PHE A 370 -2.78 10.53 28.04
C PHE A 370 -4.24 10.47 28.48
N GLU A 371 -4.95 11.57 28.27
CA GLU A 371 -6.36 11.74 28.61
C GLU A 371 -7.09 12.15 27.34
N PRO A 372 -7.56 11.18 26.52
CA PRO A 372 -8.26 11.49 25.29
C PRO A 372 -9.54 12.28 25.58
N GLN A 373 -9.82 13.28 24.74
CA GLN A 373 -10.94 14.20 24.96
C GLN A 373 -12.27 13.57 24.62
N VAL A 374 -13.34 13.99 25.29
CA VAL A 374 -14.69 13.56 24.93
C VAL A 374 -15.14 14.31 23.68
N GLY A 375 -15.23 13.60 22.56
CA GLY A 375 -15.68 14.13 21.27
C GLY A 375 -17.19 13.96 21.04
N VAL A 376 -17.68 14.59 19.98
CA VAL A 376 -19.09 14.45 19.53
C VAL A 376 -19.13 13.46 18.36
N PRO A 377 -19.91 12.37 18.44
CA PRO A 377 -19.96 11.38 17.37
C PRO A 377 -20.61 11.94 16.11
N LEU A 378 -19.87 11.93 14.99
CA LEU A 378 -20.37 12.31 13.66
C LEU A 378 -20.98 11.14 12.88
N ALA A 379 -20.79 9.92 13.37
CA ALA A 379 -21.28 8.67 12.79
C ALA A 379 -21.98 7.82 13.86
N ARG A 380 -22.81 6.87 13.42
CA ARG A 380 -23.47 5.91 14.32
C ARG A 380 -22.42 4.96 14.91
N LEU A 381 -22.08 5.14 16.20
CA LEU A 381 -21.07 4.33 16.87
C LEU A 381 -21.42 2.83 16.90
N GLU A 382 -22.71 2.51 16.98
CA GLU A 382 -23.24 1.15 16.83
C GLU A 382 -22.70 0.45 15.57
N ARG A 383 -22.70 1.13 14.41
CA ARG A 383 -22.24 0.53 13.14
C ARG A 383 -20.72 0.38 13.10
N ILE A 384 -19.98 1.32 13.68
CA ILE A 384 -18.52 1.23 13.81
C ILE A 384 -18.15 0.03 14.67
N TRP A 385 -18.80 -0.09 15.83
CA TRP A 385 -18.64 -1.23 16.73
C TRP A 385 -18.96 -2.55 16.04
N ALA A 386 -20.09 -2.65 15.35
CA ALA A 386 -20.49 -3.87 14.66
C ALA A 386 -19.48 -4.27 13.58
N TYR A 387 -19.03 -3.33 12.75
CA TYR A 387 -18.03 -3.58 11.72
C TYR A 387 -16.71 -4.07 12.30
N LEU A 388 -16.15 -3.35 13.29
CA LEU A 388 -14.86 -3.70 13.88
C LEU A 388 -14.92 -5.03 14.64
N THR A 389 -16.03 -5.29 15.36
CA THR A 389 -16.24 -6.54 16.09
C THR A 389 -16.37 -7.73 15.15
N VAL A 390 -17.20 -7.63 14.09
CA VAL A 390 -17.36 -8.74 13.13
C VAL A 390 -16.07 -9.01 12.39
N LYS A 391 -15.32 -7.97 11.98
CA LYS A 391 -14.00 -8.13 11.36
C LYS A 391 -13.04 -8.87 12.29
N GLN A 392 -12.95 -8.47 13.55
CA GLN A 392 -12.09 -9.14 14.53
C GLN A 392 -12.50 -10.60 14.75
N LEU A 393 -13.80 -10.90 14.79
CA LEU A 393 -14.30 -12.28 14.90
C LEU A 393 -13.98 -13.12 13.66
N ALA A 394 -14.07 -12.53 12.47
CA ALA A 394 -13.67 -13.17 11.21
C ALA A 394 -12.17 -13.51 11.23
N ASP A 395 -11.31 -12.54 11.56
CA ASP A 395 -9.86 -12.74 11.67
C ASP A 395 -9.53 -13.88 12.66
N GLN A 396 -10.18 -13.91 13.84
CA GLN A 396 -10.00 -14.98 14.83
C GLN A 396 -10.58 -16.33 14.40
N TYR A 397 -11.69 -16.35 13.66
CA TYR A 397 -12.26 -17.57 13.11
C TYR A 397 -11.35 -18.18 12.04
N TYR A 398 -10.71 -17.36 11.21
CA TYR A 398 -9.80 -17.84 10.17
C TYR A 398 -8.65 -18.70 10.73
N THR A 399 -8.11 -18.33 11.89
CA THR A 399 -7.02 -19.05 12.57
C THR A 399 -7.53 -20.20 13.45
N THR A 400 -8.50 -19.94 14.33
CA THR A 400 -8.94 -20.91 15.34
C THR A 400 -9.94 -21.95 14.84
N LYS A 401 -10.66 -21.65 13.75
CA LYS A 401 -11.83 -22.41 13.27
C LYS A 401 -12.94 -22.60 14.33
N ASN A 402 -12.97 -21.75 15.36
CA ASN A 402 -13.98 -21.82 16.42
C ASN A 402 -15.35 -21.35 15.92
N ARG A 403 -16.30 -22.29 15.78
CA ARG A 403 -17.65 -22.01 15.26
C ARG A 403 -18.43 -20.99 16.09
N THR A 404 -18.21 -20.93 17.40
CA THR A 404 -18.87 -19.96 18.28
C THR A 404 -18.58 -18.52 17.84
N LEU A 405 -17.35 -18.24 17.39
CA LEU A 405 -16.97 -16.92 16.89
C LEU A 405 -17.73 -16.58 15.60
N ALA A 406 -17.88 -17.56 14.70
CA ALA A 406 -18.63 -17.39 13.47
C ALA A 406 -20.13 -17.18 13.72
N GLU A 407 -20.72 -17.89 14.69
CA GLU A 407 -22.12 -17.72 15.08
C GLU A 407 -22.40 -16.31 15.65
N ILE A 408 -21.55 -15.83 16.56
CA ILE A 408 -21.65 -14.46 17.10
C ILE A 408 -21.45 -13.42 15.99
N GLY A 409 -20.45 -13.63 15.12
CA GLY A 409 -20.17 -12.73 14.01
C GLY A 409 -21.32 -12.65 13.00
N LEU A 410 -21.94 -13.80 12.68
CA LEU A 410 -23.12 -13.91 11.84
C LEU A 410 -24.31 -13.14 12.43
N GLU A 411 -24.60 -13.33 13.72
CA GLU A 411 -25.71 -12.65 14.39
C GLU A 411 -25.56 -11.12 14.33
N ILE A 412 -24.36 -10.61 14.68
CA ILE A 412 -24.08 -9.16 14.62
C ILE A 412 -24.20 -8.64 13.18
N ALA A 413 -23.61 -9.36 12.20
CA ALA A 413 -23.66 -8.97 10.79
C ALA A 413 -25.08 -8.90 10.25
N MET A 414 -25.92 -9.90 10.54
CA MET A 414 -27.33 -9.93 10.13
C MET A 414 -28.12 -8.77 10.74
N ASN A 415 -27.98 -8.55 12.05
CA ASN A 415 -28.68 -7.47 12.76
C ASN A 415 -28.31 -6.07 12.23
N HIS A 416 -27.13 -5.91 11.63
CA HIS A 416 -26.62 -4.63 11.13
C HIS A 416 -26.56 -4.55 9.60
N SER A 417 -27.09 -5.57 8.91
CA SER A 417 -27.08 -5.70 7.45
C SER A 417 -25.69 -5.52 6.84
N LEU A 418 -24.67 -6.15 7.45
CA LEU A 418 -23.30 -6.15 6.96
C LEU A 418 -23.08 -7.37 6.06
N VAL A 419 -22.46 -7.18 4.90
CA VAL A 419 -21.95 -8.27 4.04
C VAL A 419 -20.51 -8.54 4.46
N THR A 420 -20.27 -9.73 4.99
CA THR A 420 -19.01 -10.16 5.61
C THR A 420 -18.68 -11.60 5.22
N ASP A 421 -17.53 -12.14 5.65
CA ASP A 421 -17.17 -13.55 5.43
C ASP A 421 -18.17 -14.56 6.00
N PHE A 422 -19.10 -14.10 6.86
CA PHE A 422 -20.16 -14.93 7.45
C PHE A 422 -21.52 -14.81 6.74
N THR A 423 -21.70 -13.85 5.83
CA THR A 423 -23.01 -13.51 5.23
C THR A 423 -22.89 -13.29 3.73
N SER A 424 -23.99 -13.42 2.99
CA SER A 424 -24.02 -13.10 1.56
C SER A 424 -25.23 -12.26 1.22
N LEU A 425 -25.07 -11.33 0.28
CA LEU A 425 -26.18 -10.58 -0.30
C LEU A 425 -26.65 -11.30 -1.56
N VAL A 426 -27.85 -11.86 -1.53
CA VAL A 426 -28.47 -12.51 -2.68
C VAL A 426 -29.49 -11.57 -3.31
N VAL A 427 -29.30 -11.24 -4.58
CA VAL A 427 -30.25 -10.45 -5.36
C VAL A 427 -31.14 -11.40 -6.15
N VAL A 428 -32.43 -11.43 -5.80
CA VAL A 428 -33.43 -12.25 -6.50
C VAL A 428 -34.22 -11.38 -7.48
N LYS A 429 -34.38 -11.86 -8.71
CA LYS A 429 -35.17 -11.16 -9.74
C LYS A 429 -36.65 -11.23 -9.40
N SER A 430 -37.34 -10.10 -9.47
CA SER A 430 -38.80 -10.06 -9.26
C SER A 430 -39.52 -10.92 -10.31
N GLY A 431 -40.10 -12.04 -9.89
CA GLY A 431 -40.88 -12.95 -10.75
C GLY A 431 -40.31 -14.35 -10.94
N THR A 432 -39.05 -14.60 -10.58
CA THR A 432 -38.44 -15.96 -10.63
C THR A 432 -37.64 -16.23 -9.34
N PRO A 433 -38.25 -16.84 -8.30
CA PRO A 433 -37.63 -17.04 -6.98
C PRO A 433 -36.35 -17.90 -6.98
N ASN A 434 -36.10 -18.66 -8.04
CA ASN A 434 -35.00 -19.64 -8.12
C ASN A 434 -33.88 -19.25 -9.10
N GLU A 435 -33.92 -18.06 -9.70
CA GLU A 435 -32.86 -17.58 -10.58
C GLU A 435 -32.03 -16.51 -9.85
N THR A 436 -30.85 -16.90 -9.39
CA THR A 436 -29.81 -15.98 -8.94
C THR A 436 -29.21 -15.28 -10.16
N VAL A 437 -28.98 -13.97 -10.09
CA VAL A 437 -28.18 -13.26 -11.11
C VAL A 437 -26.74 -13.75 -10.97
N ASP A 438 -26.15 -14.26 -12.05
CA ASP A 438 -24.76 -14.70 -12.05
C ASP A 438 -23.84 -13.49 -11.84
N MET A 439 -23.04 -13.50 -10.76
CA MET A 439 -22.14 -12.38 -10.41
C MET A 439 -20.90 -12.33 -11.31
N GLU A 440 -20.60 -13.39 -12.05
CA GLU A 440 -19.47 -13.43 -12.99
C GLU A 440 -19.64 -12.41 -14.13
N ASP A 441 -20.88 -12.08 -14.49
CA ASP A 441 -21.22 -11.04 -15.46
C ASP A 441 -20.94 -9.62 -14.95
N ALA A 442 -20.85 -9.41 -13.63
CA ALA A 442 -20.64 -8.09 -13.02
C ALA A 442 -19.17 -7.78 -12.69
N TYR A 443 -18.36 -8.82 -12.40
CA TYR A 443 -16.95 -8.67 -12.03
C TYR A 443 -15.98 -8.71 -13.20
N SER A 444 -16.37 -9.34 -14.31
CA SER A 444 -15.52 -9.51 -15.49
C SER A 444 -15.19 -8.20 -16.24
N GLY A 445 -15.80 -7.08 -15.83
CA GLY A 445 -15.63 -5.77 -16.45
C GLY A 445 -14.92 -4.68 -15.65
N ILE A 446 -14.41 -4.92 -14.44
CA ILE A 446 -13.86 -3.82 -13.62
C ILE A 446 -12.38 -3.51 -13.95
N PHE A 447 -11.65 -4.44 -14.57
CA PHE A 447 -10.25 -4.28 -14.96
C PHE A 447 -10.03 -4.58 -16.45
N PRO A 448 -9.15 -3.85 -17.16
CA PRO A 448 -9.21 -3.72 -18.61
C PRO A 448 -8.90 -5.02 -19.35
N LYS A 449 -9.88 -5.53 -20.12
CA LYS A 449 -9.58 -6.08 -21.44
C LYS A 449 -9.51 -4.89 -22.43
N LYS A 450 -8.27 -4.56 -22.82
CA LYS A 450 -7.85 -3.70 -23.96
C LYS A 450 -8.47 -2.28 -24.07
N PRO A 451 -7.71 -1.19 -23.81
CA PRO A 451 -8.12 0.18 -24.19
C PRO A 451 -8.07 0.47 -25.70
N ASN A 452 -7.20 -0.24 -26.44
CA ASN A 452 -6.83 0.10 -27.83
C ASN A 452 -7.84 -0.35 -28.91
N GLU A 453 -8.89 -1.08 -28.53
CA GLU A 453 -9.95 -1.50 -29.46
C GLU A 453 -11.19 -0.59 -29.38
N LEU A 454 -11.17 0.41 -28.50
CA LEU A 454 -12.25 1.38 -28.37
C LEU A 454 -12.45 2.14 -29.69
N PRO A 455 -13.64 2.04 -30.32
CA PRO A 455 -13.92 2.69 -31.60
C PRO A 455 -13.65 4.21 -31.59
N MET A 456 -13.82 4.85 -30.42
CA MET A 456 -13.58 6.27 -30.22
C MET A 456 -12.10 6.69 -30.31
N CYS A 457 -11.14 5.78 -30.03
CA CYS A 457 -9.71 6.10 -30.04
C CYS A 457 -9.06 5.94 -31.42
N LYS A 458 -9.76 5.34 -32.40
CA LYS A 458 -9.26 5.11 -33.78
C LYS A 458 -8.99 6.38 -34.58
N ASN A 459 -9.57 7.52 -34.19
CA ASN A 459 -9.38 8.81 -34.85
C ASN A 459 -8.23 9.64 -34.24
N ILE A 460 -7.49 9.12 -33.26
CA ILE A 460 -6.38 9.82 -32.59
C ILE A 460 -5.06 9.31 -33.17
N THR A 461 -4.60 9.89 -34.29
CA THR A 461 -3.26 9.64 -34.85
C THR A 461 -2.19 10.35 -34.02
N ARG A 462 -1.98 9.89 -32.78
CA ARG A 462 -0.94 10.43 -31.88
C ARG A 462 -0.23 9.28 -31.17
N ILE A 463 0.85 8.81 -31.77
CA ILE A 463 1.71 7.73 -31.23
C ILE A 463 2.03 7.98 -29.75
N CYS A 464 2.41 9.21 -29.40
CA CYS A 464 2.81 9.61 -28.06
C CYS A 464 1.67 9.66 -27.02
N THR A 465 0.43 9.36 -27.40
CA THR A 465 -0.69 9.20 -26.44
C THR A 465 -1.10 7.75 -26.26
N LEU A 466 -0.55 6.82 -27.05
CA LEU A 466 -0.88 5.40 -26.90
C LEU A 466 -0.24 4.85 -25.62
N PRO A 467 -0.88 3.92 -24.90
CA PRO A 467 -0.30 3.32 -23.71
C PRO A 467 0.88 2.41 -24.05
N LYS A 468 1.76 2.15 -23.07
CA LYS A 468 2.73 1.05 -23.16
C LYS A 468 2.01 -0.31 -23.21
N ASP A 469 2.63 -1.29 -23.87
CA ASP A 469 2.11 -2.64 -24.00
C ASP A 469 3.00 -3.67 -23.30
N SER A 470 2.67 -3.98 -22.05
CA SER A 470 3.43 -4.91 -21.22
C SER A 470 2.91 -6.36 -21.25
N ARG A 471 2.23 -6.77 -22.33
CA ARG A 471 1.82 -8.17 -22.52
C ARG A 471 3.00 -9.12 -22.35
N ASN A 472 2.80 -10.23 -21.66
CA ASN A 472 3.78 -11.31 -21.52
C ASN A 472 3.57 -12.36 -22.63
N CYS A 473 4.46 -12.41 -23.61
CA CYS A 473 4.47 -13.44 -24.66
C CYS A 473 5.72 -14.34 -24.59
N GLY A 474 6.41 -14.39 -23.45
CA GLY A 474 7.54 -15.29 -23.22
C GLY A 474 8.89 -14.84 -23.80
N SER A 475 8.99 -13.65 -24.38
CA SER A 475 10.26 -13.07 -24.86
C SER A 475 10.37 -11.61 -24.42
N PHE A 476 11.23 -11.33 -23.44
CA PHE A 476 11.24 -10.02 -22.80
C PHE A 476 12.36 -9.11 -23.30
N THR A 477 11.99 -7.93 -23.76
CA THR A 477 12.93 -6.85 -24.10
C THR A 477 12.57 -5.57 -23.35
N VAL A 478 13.59 -4.77 -23.02
CA VAL A 478 13.38 -3.43 -22.44
C VAL A 478 13.21 -2.43 -23.57
N ASN A 479 12.07 -1.75 -23.59
CA ASN A 479 11.73 -0.72 -24.56
C ASN A 479 11.36 0.58 -23.84
N TRP A 480 11.17 1.66 -24.59
CA TRP A 480 10.81 2.98 -24.08
C TRP A 480 9.43 3.40 -24.62
N PHE A 481 8.68 4.16 -23.83
CA PHE A 481 7.41 4.77 -24.24
C PHE A 481 7.30 6.17 -23.65
N TYR A 482 6.53 7.05 -24.28
CA TYR A 482 6.22 8.36 -23.72
C TYR A 482 5.04 8.26 -22.74
N SER A 483 5.30 8.60 -21.48
CA SER A 483 4.31 8.64 -20.41
C SER A 483 3.63 10.00 -20.40
N THR A 484 2.35 10.04 -20.77
CA THR A 484 1.54 11.27 -20.67
C THR A 484 1.31 11.69 -19.22
N LEU A 485 1.35 10.74 -18.27
CA LEU A 485 1.23 10.98 -16.83
C LEU A 485 2.48 11.65 -16.25
N LYS A 486 3.67 11.12 -16.56
CA LYS A 486 4.94 11.68 -16.06
C LYS A 486 5.56 12.72 -16.98
N HIS A 487 4.95 12.96 -18.14
CA HIS A 487 5.41 13.91 -19.16
C HIS A 487 6.85 13.66 -19.62
N GLN A 488 7.28 12.39 -19.70
CA GLN A 488 8.63 11.99 -20.10
C GLN A 488 8.65 10.58 -20.68
N CYS A 489 9.76 10.23 -21.35
CA CYS A 489 10.01 8.87 -21.80
C CYS A 489 10.43 7.96 -20.65
N GLU A 490 9.74 6.83 -20.49
CA GLU A 490 9.98 5.83 -19.46
C GLU A 490 10.26 4.46 -20.07
N GLN A 491 11.03 3.63 -19.37
CA GLN A 491 11.24 2.24 -19.77
C GLN A 491 10.03 1.37 -19.44
N PHE A 492 9.80 0.35 -20.25
CA PHE A 492 8.85 -0.72 -19.98
C PHE A 492 9.32 -2.05 -20.59
N GLN A 493 8.87 -3.16 -20.00
CA GLN A 493 9.15 -4.49 -20.52
C GLN A 493 8.10 -4.85 -21.58
N TYR A 494 8.57 -5.13 -22.79
CA TYR A 494 7.78 -5.63 -23.91
C TYR A 494 7.95 -7.15 -23.98
N GLY A 495 6.86 -7.91 -23.86
CA GLY A 495 6.94 -9.38 -23.83
C GLY A 495 7.01 -10.05 -25.20
N GLY A 496 7.43 -9.32 -26.24
CA GLY A 496 7.91 -9.93 -27.49
C GLY A 496 6.84 -10.15 -28.56
N CYS A 497 5.57 -9.83 -28.28
CA CYS A 497 4.51 -9.87 -29.28
C CYS A 497 3.52 -8.71 -29.14
N GLY A 498 2.98 -8.25 -30.27
CA GLY A 498 2.03 -7.13 -30.30
C GLY A 498 2.69 -5.76 -30.16
N GLY A 499 2.20 -4.92 -29.25
CA GLY A 499 2.64 -3.53 -29.04
C GLY A 499 1.65 -2.46 -29.46
N THR A 500 1.89 -1.26 -28.95
CA THR A 500 1.47 0.00 -29.57
C THR A 500 2.66 0.64 -30.29
N ASP A 501 2.39 1.64 -31.12
CA ASP A 501 3.45 2.42 -31.75
C ASP A 501 4.19 3.34 -30.75
N ASN A 502 3.66 3.53 -29.52
CA ASN A 502 4.39 4.18 -28.42
C ASN A 502 5.39 3.21 -27.80
N ARG A 503 6.22 2.60 -28.66
CA ARG A 503 7.26 1.65 -28.30
C ARG A 503 8.50 1.98 -29.11
N PHE A 504 9.53 2.40 -28.38
CA PHE A 504 10.81 2.80 -28.94
C PHE A 504 11.90 1.87 -28.41
N GLU A 505 12.90 1.59 -29.22
CA GLU A 505 14.03 0.74 -28.84
C GLU A 505 15.02 1.48 -27.93
N SER A 506 15.00 2.81 -27.94
CA SER A 506 15.88 3.65 -27.13
C SER A 506 15.16 4.87 -26.57
N LYS A 507 15.70 5.41 -25.46
CA LYS A 507 15.25 6.66 -24.87
C LYS A 507 15.28 7.79 -25.89
N GLN A 508 16.36 7.86 -26.67
CA GLN A 508 16.56 8.88 -27.68
C GLN A 508 15.46 8.86 -28.75
N ALA A 509 15.13 7.69 -29.30
CA ALA A 509 14.07 7.57 -30.30
C ALA A 509 12.69 8.00 -29.75
N CYS A 510 12.42 7.68 -28.48
CA CYS A 510 11.23 8.17 -27.80
C CYS A 510 11.24 9.69 -27.63
N GLU A 511 12.36 10.27 -27.20
CA GLU A 511 12.48 11.71 -26.97
C GLU A 511 12.41 12.52 -28.27
N GLU A 512 13.06 12.08 -29.34
CA GLU A 512 13.00 12.71 -30.65
C GLU A 512 11.57 12.69 -31.23
N THR A 513 10.80 11.64 -30.95
CA THR A 513 9.43 11.50 -31.46
C THR A 513 8.42 12.24 -30.60
N CYS A 514 8.52 12.14 -29.27
CA CYS A 514 7.45 12.51 -28.34
C CYS A 514 7.75 13.68 -27.41
N VAL A 515 9.02 14.12 -27.34
CA VAL A 515 9.46 15.21 -26.48
C VAL A 515 9.90 16.39 -27.35
N ASN A 516 10.81 16.17 -28.29
CA ASN A 516 11.46 17.21 -29.07
C ASN A 516 11.45 16.99 -30.61
N PRO A 517 10.31 16.64 -31.24
CA PRO A 517 10.25 16.61 -32.69
C PRO A 517 10.38 18.03 -33.27
N THR A 518 10.83 18.13 -34.52
CA THR A 518 11.01 19.43 -35.21
C THR A 518 9.87 19.71 -36.18
N GLY A 519 9.72 20.99 -36.57
CA GLY A 519 8.75 21.38 -37.60
C GLY A 519 7.28 21.09 -37.23
N PRO A 520 6.41 20.79 -38.22
CA PRO A 520 4.98 20.54 -38.01
C PRO A 520 4.66 19.34 -37.12
N GLU A 521 5.60 18.44 -36.85
CA GLU A 521 5.39 17.28 -35.96
C GLU A 521 5.25 17.70 -34.49
N ARG A 522 5.87 18.83 -34.09
CA ARG A 522 5.55 19.51 -32.81
C ARG A 522 4.06 19.71 -32.65
N CYS A 523 3.40 19.93 -33.79
CA CYS A 523 1.98 19.93 -33.99
C CYS A 523 1.34 18.87 -33.11
N LYS A 524 1.62 17.63 -33.47
CA LYS A 524 0.89 16.39 -33.18
C LYS A 524 1.04 15.87 -31.75
N LEU A 525 1.92 16.46 -30.96
CA LEU A 525 2.14 16.01 -29.59
C LEU A 525 0.96 16.35 -28.68
N PRO A 526 0.70 15.54 -27.64
CA PRO A 526 -0.30 15.88 -26.64
C PRO A 526 0.08 17.14 -25.87
N ILE A 527 -0.92 17.75 -25.21
CA ILE A 527 -0.63 18.76 -24.20
C ILE A 527 0.29 18.14 -23.15
N SER A 528 1.28 18.92 -22.70
CA SER A 528 2.14 18.51 -21.61
C SER A 528 2.35 19.65 -20.62
N LEU A 529 1.79 19.46 -19.43
CA LEU A 529 1.84 20.42 -18.34
C LEU A 529 3.21 20.44 -17.66
N GLY A 530 3.98 19.36 -17.75
CA GLY A 530 5.21 19.22 -16.99
C GLY A 530 4.94 18.94 -15.50
N THR A 531 5.98 18.63 -14.74
CA THR A 531 5.84 18.16 -13.34
C THR A 531 6.24 19.19 -12.29
N CYS A 532 6.75 20.36 -12.71
CA CYS A 532 7.17 21.44 -11.81
C CYS A 532 6.03 22.45 -11.52
N ASN A 533 6.24 23.34 -10.54
CA ASN A 533 5.20 24.26 -10.05
C ASN A 533 5.48 25.74 -10.36
N LYS A 534 6.13 26.07 -11.47
CA LYS A 534 6.45 27.47 -11.85
C LYS A 534 5.26 28.25 -12.45
N GLY A 535 4.26 27.56 -12.99
CA GLY A 535 3.01 28.19 -13.48
C GLY A 535 3.19 29.15 -14.67
N LEU A 536 3.96 28.77 -15.69
CA LEU A 536 4.25 29.61 -16.86
C LEU A 536 3.11 29.55 -17.88
N ARG A 537 2.57 30.70 -18.28
CA ARG A 537 1.58 30.77 -19.36
C ARG A 537 2.25 30.54 -20.72
N GLN A 538 1.81 29.51 -21.42
CA GLN A 538 2.34 29.08 -22.71
C GLN A 538 1.20 28.77 -23.69
N TRP A 539 1.52 28.64 -24.97
CA TRP A 539 0.56 28.25 -26.01
C TRP A 539 0.84 26.84 -26.48
N PHE A 540 -0.20 26.05 -26.74
CA PHE A 540 -0.08 24.77 -27.41
C PHE A 540 -1.09 24.68 -28.55
N TYR A 541 -0.77 23.89 -29.56
CA TYR A 541 -1.70 23.61 -30.65
C TYR A 541 -2.61 22.46 -30.26
N ASP A 542 -3.88 22.78 -30.13
CA ASP A 542 -4.93 21.84 -29.84
C ASP A 542 -5.53 21.33 -31.16
N HIS A 543 -5.16 20.12 -31.60
CA HIS A 543 -5.74 19.58 -32.84
C HIS A 543 -7.22 19.25 -32.71
N THR A 544 -7.79 19.12 -31.51
CA THR A 544 -9.24 18.87 -31.39
C THR A 544 -10.00 20.15 -31.72
N LYS A 545 -9.50 21.30 -31.28
CA LYS A 545 -10.04 22.62 -31.58
C LYS A 545 -9.50 23.22 -32.89
N HIS A 546 -8.58 22.54 -33.55
CA HIS A 546 -7.85 23.01 -34.72
C HIS A 546 -7.25 24.42 -34.54
N THR A 547 -6.83 24.77 -33.31
CA THR A 547 -6.37 26.12 -32.98
C THR A 547 -5.35 26.12 -31.83
N CYS A 548 -4.63 27.23 -31.68
CA CYS A 548 -3.70 27.41 -30.56
C CYS A 548 -4.43 27.96 -29.35
N VAL A 549 -4.31 27.25 -28.23
CA VAL A 549 -4.92 27.63 -26.95
C VAL A 549 -3.85 27.84 -25.89
N GLN A 550 -4.14 28.71 -24.94
CA GLN A 550 -3.24 29.01 -23.84
C GLN A 550 -3.39 27.98 -22.73
N TYR A 551 -2.28 27.56 -22.12
CA TYR A 551 -2.25 26.64 -21.00
C TYR A 551 -1.17 27.02 -19.98
N VAL A 552 -1.20 26.39 -18.81
CA VAL A 552 -0.23 26.60 -17.74
C VAL A 552 0.80 25.48 -17.76
N TYR A 553 2.05 25.81 -18.04
CA TYR A 553 3.19 24.91 -18.03
C TYR A 553 3.97 25.02 -16.71
N GLY A 554 4.19 23.89 -16.07
CA GLY A 554 4.86 23.73 -14.78
C GLY A 554 6.32 24.14 -14.74
N GLY A 555 6.99 24.27 -15.89
CA GLY A 555 8.35 24.80 -15.98
C GLY A 555 9.48 23.77 -16.05
N CYS A 556 9.17 22.47 -16.04
CA CYS A 556 10.11 21.38 -16.37
C CYS A 556 9.39 20.20 -17.05
N LEU A 557 10.17 19.34 -17.71
CA LEU A 557 9.69 18.20 -18.52
C LEU A 557 8.71 18.61 -19.63
N GLY A 558 7.96 17.64 -20.13
CA GLY A 558 6.99 17.81 -21.19
C GLY A 558 7.59 17.95 -22.58
N ASN A 559 6.77 18.36 -23.53
CA ASN A 559 7.09 18.24 -24.95
C ASN A 559 7.05 19.57 -25.71
N SER A 560 7.42 19.50 -26.99
CA SER A 560 7.64 20.64 -27.88
C SER A 560 6.37 21.22 -28.52
N ASN A 561 5.17 20.69 -28.24
CA ASN A 561 3.91 21.38 -28.53
C ASN A 561 3.67 22.49 -27.49
N ARG A 562 4.65 23.39 -27.40
CA ARG A 562 4.74 24.49 -26.44
C ARG A 562 5.39 25.67 -27.15
N PHE A 563 4.69 26.79 -27.17
CA PHE A 563 5.06 28.00 -27.90
C PHE A 563 4.93 29.22 -26.99
N ASN A 564 5.82 30.19 -27.17
CA ASN A 564 5.80 31.39 -26.34
C ASN A 564 4.66 32.33 -26.75
N THR A 565 4.23 32.29 -28.01
CA THR A 565 3.17 33.15 -28.53
C THR A 565 2.15 32.38 -29.35
N ARG A 566 0.90 32.88 -29.39
CA ARG A 566 -0.17 32.34 -30.23
C ARG A 566 0.23 32.35 -31.71
N ASP A 567 0.87 33.43 -32.17
CA ASP A 567 1.24 33.60 -33.57
C ASP A 567 2.33 32.61 -34.00
N GLU A 568 3.32 32.32 -33.15
CA GLU A 568 4.33 31.28 -33.40
C GLU A 568 3.66 29.92 -33.57
N CYS A 569 2.73 29.59 -32.67
CA CYS A 569 1.95 28.36 -32.71
C CYS A 569 1.09 28.29 -33.99
N LEU A 570 0.32 29.33 -34.32
CA LEU A 570 -0.55 29.32 -35.50
C LEU A 570 0.26 29.28 -36.81
N LYS A 571 1.37 30.02 -36.89
CA LYS A 571 2.26 29.99 -38.07
C LYS A 571 2.78 28.59 -38.36
N LEU A 572 3.14 27.83 -37.32
CA LEU A 572 3.66 26.48 -37.49
C LEU A 572 2.57 25.43 -37.71
N CYS A 573 1.45 25.55 -36.99
CA CYS A 573 0.49 24.46 -36.84
C CYS A 573 -0.80 24.63 -37.63
N ASN A 574 -1.19 25.87 -37.94
CA ASN A 574 -2.36 26.16 -38.75
C ASN A 574 -2.25 27.55 -39.42
N PRO A 575 -1.38 27.70 -40.44
CA PRO A 575 -1.07 29.00 -41.04
C PRO A 575 -2.27 29.65 -41.76
N ASN A 576 -3.28 28.87 -42.13
CA ASN A 576 -4.49 29.38 -42.81
C ASN A 576 -5.35 30.28 -41.90
N MET A 577 -5.32 30.05 -40.57
CA MET A 577 -6.09 30.82 -39.58
C MET A 577 -5.58 32.25 -39.34
N LEU A 578 -4.35 32.56 -39.75
CA LEU A 578 -3.81 33.92 -39.65
C LEU A 578 -4.46 34.87 -40.68
N ASN A 579 -5.07 34.33 -41.74
CA ASN A 579 -5.71 35.10 -42.80
C ASN A 579 -7.20 35.37 -42.56
N GLU A 580 -7.87 34.64 -41.65
CA GLU A 580 -9.32 34.73 -41.42
C GLU A 580 -9.74 35.79 -40.38
N THR A 581 -8.79 36.36 -39.61
CA THR A 581 -9.10 37.37 -38.57
C THR A 581 -9.56 38.74 -39.10
N ARG A 582 -9.80 38.88 -40.41
CA ARG A 582 -10.34 40.13 -41.00
C ARG A 582 -11.85 40.15 -41.23
N ASN A 583 -12.61 39.06 -41.06
CA ASN A 583 -14.04 39.09 -41.36
C ASN A 583 -14.92 38.19 -40.48
N VAL A 584 -15.78 38.88 -39.69
CA VAL A 584 -17.13 38.50 -39.21
C VAL A 584 -17.29 37.84 -37.82
N SER A 585 -18.21 38.43 -37.05
CA SER A 585 -18.73 38.09 -35.71
C SER A 585 -19.70 36.88 -35.70
N PRO A 586 -19.84 36.12 -34.58
CA PRO A 586 -20.74 34.97 -34.53
C PRO A 586 -22.06 35.24 -33.78
N THR A 587 -23.16 34.71 -34.34
CA THR A 587 -24.42 34.43 -33.61
C THR A 587 -24.69 32.93 -33.62
N PHE A 588 -24.81 32.29 -32.45
CA PHE A 588 -25.24 30.89 -32.31
C PHE A 588 -26.62 30.81 -31.64
N LYS A 589 -27.57 30.10 -32.25
CA LYS A 589 -28.86 29.71 -31.66
C LYS A 589 -28.79 28.26 -31.16
N LYS A 590 -29.15 28.02 -29.89
CA LYS A 590 -29.29 26.69 -29.27
C LYS A 590 -30.66 26.06 -29.63
N LYS A 591 -30.71 24.73 -29.82
CA LYS A 591 -31.95 23.92 -29.88
C LYS A 591 -31.86 22.81 -28.82
N CYS A 592 -32.91 22.63 -28.02
CA CYS A 592 -33.04 21.57 -27.02
C CYS A 592 -34.02 20.47 -27.50
N ILE A 593 -33.81 19.22 -27.08
CA ILE A 593 -34.71 18.07 -27.34
C ILE A 593 -35.29 17.60 -26.00
N LYS A 594 -36.58 17.24 -25.99
CA LYS A 594 -37.34 16.79 -24.82
C LYS A 594 -37.45 15.27 -24.83
N VAL A 595 -37.11 14.61 -23.71
CA VAL A 595 -37.35 13.17 -23.49
C VAL A 595 -38.14 13.00 -22.20
N THR A 596 -39.21 12.21 -22.23
CA THR A 596 -40.09 11.91 -21.08
C THR A 596 -39.97 10.45 -20.67
N SER A 597 -39.71 10.20 -19.38
CA SER A 597 -39.86 8.89 -18.72
C SER A 597 -40.36 9.09 -17.29
N THR A 598 -41.25 8.20 -16.83
CA THR A 598 -42.21 8.39 -15.74
C THR A 598 -41.74 7.99 -14.34
N LYS A 599 -40.44 7.77 -14.08
CA LYS A 599 -39.97 7.31 -12.76
C LYS A 599 -38.64 7.89 -12.24
N LEU A 600 -38.35 9.17 -12.44
CA LEU A 600 -37.33 9.88 -11.67
C LEU A 600 -37.68 11.38 -11.56
N ARG A 601 -37.78 11.90 -10.32
CA ARG A 601 -37.83 13.36 -10.08
C ARG A 601 -36.40 13.88 -10.07
N ILE A 602 -36.00 14.56 -11.13
CA ILE A 602 -34.77 15.37 -11.18
C ILE A 602 -35.20 16.83 -11.23
N TYR A 603 -34.70 17.64 -10.30
CA TYR A 603 -34.93 19.07 -10.27
C TYR A 603 -34.18 19.74 -11.44
N ASN A 604 -34.86 20.66 -12.13
CA ASN A 604 -34.27 21.49 -13.18
C ASN A 604 -33.06 22.27 -12.62
N ILE A 605 -31.90 22.13 -13.26
CA ILE A 605 -30.84 23.14 -13.19
C ILE A 605 -30.53 23.54 -14.63
N CYS A 606 -31.12 24.65 -15.06
CA CYS A 606 -30.59 25.45 -16.15
C CYS A 606 -29.56 26.39 -15.55
N LEU A 607 -28.32 26.38 -16.04
CA LEU A 607 -27.39 27.47 -15.80
C LEU A 607 -26.84 27.99 -17.14
N SER A 608 -27.03 29.30 -17.29
CA SER A 608 -26.54 30.30 -18.24
C SER A 608 -25.50 29.87 -19.28
#